data_AF-A0A1X7VHH6-F1
#
_entry.id   AF-A0A1X7VHH6-F1
#
_cell.length_a   1.000
_cell.length_b   1.000
_cell.length_c   1.000
_cell.angle_alpha   90.00
_cell.angle_beta   90.00
_cell.angle_gamma   90.00
#
_symmetry.space_group_name_H-M   'P 1'
#
loop_
_entity.id
_entity.type
_entity.pdbx_description
1 polymer ?
#
loop_
_entity_poly.entity_id
_entity_poly.type
_entity_poly.pdbx_seq_one_letter_code
_entity_poly.pdbx_strand_id
1 'polypeptide(L)'
;MGKEFCKDFKELRSTRQFMERTIVFCQTYQDCSNLYLYIQSTMGKEFKHPIGLPDYHSFRIIHWGPPTDIESYIQETGRAGRDGKTAQAQLLYSKWDISFSFMEDKIASYCKNTNLCRREVLFKDFEYLFQERPVGPLCCDICAIT
;
A
#
# COMPACT_ATOMS: atom_id res chain seq x y z
N MET A 1 10.16 11.67 -5.03
CA MET A 1 8.97 11.10 -4.37
C MET A 1 9.41 10.08 -3.34
N GLY A 2 8.53 9.68 -2.42
CA GLY A 2 8.89 8.90 -1.24
C GLY A 2 9.19 9.71 0.02
N LYS A 3 9.10 11.04 -0.04
CA LYS A 3 9.50 11.91 1.08
C LYS A 3 8.65 11.70 2.34
N GLU A 4 7.38 11.29 2.22
CA GLU A 4 6.54 10.99 3.39
C GLU A 4 6.88 9.63 3.99
N PHE A 5 6.93 8.56 3.19
CA PHE A 5 7.37 7.24 3.69
C PHE A 5 8.79 7.25 4.28
N CYS A 6 9.71 8.01 3.68
CA CYS A 6 11.05 8.23 4.22
C CYS A 6 11.06 9.09 5.50
N LYS A 7 10.09 9.99 5.67
CA LYS A 7 9.91 10.74 6.94
C LYS A 7 9.41 9.80 8.02
N ASP A 8 8.46 8.91 7.71
CA ASP A 8 7.93 7.91 8.63
C ASP A 8 9.07 7.10 9.27
N PHE A 9 10.06 6.62 8.51
CA PHE A 9 11.15 5.84 9.11
C PHE A 9 12.09 6.65 10.00
N LYS A 10 12.32 7.92 9.69
CA LYS A 10 13.13 8.80 10.54
C LYS A 10 12.39 9.12 11.84
N GLU A 11 11.07 9.32 11.74
CA GLU A 11 10.20 9.57 12.87
C GLU A 11 9.99 8.31 13.74
N LEU A 12 9.77 7.14 13.15
CA LEU A 12 9.70 5.86 13.86
C LEU A 12 10.99 5.58 14.64
N ARG A 13 12.15 5.89 14.04
CA ARG A 13 13.44 5.77 14.73
C ARG A 13 13.58 6.77 15.88
N SER A 14 13.17 8.03 15.70
CA SER A 14 13.31 9.05 16.74
C SER A 14 12.31 8.87 17.89
N THR A 15 11.10 8.41 17.59
CA THR A 15 10.01 8.20 18.55
C THR A 15 10.05 6.82 19.22
N ARG A 16 10.90 5.90 18.72
CA ARG A 16 10.95 4.48 19.13
C ARG A 16 9.58 3.79 19.09
N GLN A 17 8.70 4.24 18.19
CA GLN A 17 7.40 3.64 18.04
C GLN A 17 7.48 2.31 17.30
N PHE A 18 6.64 1.38 17.73
CA PHE A 18 6.44 0.11 17.04
C PHE A 18 5.58 0.35 15.80
N MET A 19 6.09 -0.03 14.64
CA MET A 19 5.28 -0.07 13.42
C MET A 19 4.65 -1.45 13.29
N GLU A 20 3.38 -1.51 12.90
CA GLU A 20 2.75 -2.78 12.51
C GLU A 20 3.57 -3.48 11.43
N ARG A 21 3.54 -4.81 11.43
CA ARG A 21 4.21 -5.60 10.40
C ARG A 21 3.74 -5.10 9.02
N THR A 22 4.68 -4.73 8.16
CA THR A 22 4.37 -4.05 6.90
C THR A 22 4.96 -4.82 5.73
N ILE A 23 4.16 -5.06 4.68
CA ILE A 23 4.61 -5.57 3.40
C ILE A 23 4.73 -4.38 2.44
N VAL A 24 5.88 -4.26 1.78
CA VAL A 24 6.11 -3.24 0.76
C VAL A 24 6.25 -3.91 -0.61
N PHE A 25 5.29 -3.65 -1.49
CA PHE A 25 5.36 -4.00 -2.91
C PHE A 25 6.11 -2.90 -3.66
N CYS A 26 7.08 -3.27 -4.50
CA CYS A 26 7.77 -2.31 -5.37
C CYS A 26 7.56 -2.73 -6.82
N GLN A 27 7.60 -1.76 -7.74
CA GLN A 27 7.43 -2.00 -9.16
C GLN A 27 8.53 -2.88 -9.76
N THR A 28 9.78 -2.70 -9.31
CA THR A 28 10.93 -3.46 -9.83
C THR A 28 11.79 -4.04 -8.72
N TYR A 29 12.56 -5.06 -9.06
CA TYR A 29 13.59 -5.61 -8.17
C TYR A 29 14.63 -4.56 -7.74
N GLN A 30 14.97 -3.65 -8.65
CA GLN A 30 15.91 -2.58 -8.35
C GLN A 30 15.33 -1.62 -7.30
N ASP A 31 14.04 -1.30 -7.38
CA ASP A 31 13.35 -0.50 -6.36
C ASP A 31 13.33 -1.20 -5.01
N CYS A 32 13.04 -2.52 -4.99
CA CYS A 32 13.13 -3.33 -3.78
C CYS A 32 14.52 -3.22 -3.13
N SER A 33 15.59 -3.39 -3.93
CA SER A 33 16.97 -3.32 -3.46
C SER A 33 17.32 -1.93 -2.92
N ASN A 34 16.99 -0.89 -3.67
CA ASN A 34 17.25 0.51 -3.29
C ASN A 34 16.51 0.87 -1.99
N LEU A 35 15.23 0.51 -1.90
CA LEU A 35 14.41 0.78 -0.72
C LEU A 35 14.92 0.00 0.49
N TYR A 36 15.28 -1.26 0.31
CA TYR A 36 15.85 -2.09 1.35
C TYR A 36 17.12 -1.47 1.96
N LEU A 37 18.06 -1.06 1.10
CA LEU A 37 19.31 -0.40 1.52
C LEU A 37 19.03 0.93 2.21
N TYR A 38 18.05 1.69 1.72
CA TYR A 38 17.63 2.94 2.35
C TYR A 38 17.10 2.72 3.77
N ILE A 39 16.15 1.79 3.95
CA ILE A 39 15.60 1.45 5.26
C ILE A 39 16.70 0.94 6.19
N GLN A 40 17.56 0.04 5.71
CA GLN A 40 18.68 -0.49 6.49
C GLN A 40 19.64 0.61 6.95
N SER A 41 19.98 1.57 6.09
CA SER A 41 20.83 2.70 6.46
C SER A 41 20.16 3.63 7.49
N THR A 42 18.83 3.73 7.43
CA THR A 42 18.04 4.61 8.28
C THR A 42 17.72 3.98 9.63
N MET A 43 17.41 2.68 9.69
CA MET A 43 16.94 1.98 10.89
C MET A 43 17.98 1.04 11.53
N GLY A 44 19.08 0.75 10.84
CA GLY A 44 20.03 -0.29 11.25
C GLY A 44 19.66 -1.67 10.71
N LYS A 45 20.22 -2.74 11.30
CA LYS A 45 20.05 -4.12 10.80
C LYS A 45 18.79 -4.82 11.33
N GLU A 46 18.17 -4.28 12.38
CA GLU A 46 17.06 -4.93 13.10
C GLU A 46 15.68 -4.32 12.75
N PHE A 47 15.38 -4.24 11.46
CA PHE A 47 14.08 -3.74 10.97
C PHE A 47 13.21 -4.83 10.31
N LYS A 48 13.78 -6.01 10.06
CA LYS A 48 13.05 -7.12 9.44
C LYS A 48 12.28 -7.89 10.48
N HIS A 49 11.19 -8.53 10.04
CA HIS A 49 10.53 -9.51 10.87
C HIS A 49 11.50 -10.67 11.23
N PRO A 50 11.65 -11.03 12.51
CA PRO A 50 12.54 -12.11 12.91
C PRO A 50 12.18 -13.44 12.24
N ILE A 51 13.22 -14.19 11.85
CA ILE A 51 13.06 -15.52 11.26
C ILE A 51 12.53 -16.47 12.34
N GLY A 52 11.51 -17.27 12.01
CA GLY A 52 10.95 -18.30 12.90
C GLY A 52 9.79 -17.84 13.80
N LEU A 53 9.35 -16.59 13.69
CA LEU A 53 8.12 -16.13 14.37
C LEU A 53 6.86 -16.49 13.57
N PRO A 54 5.70 -16.64 14.24
CA PRO A 54 4.44 -17.02 13.60
C PRO A 54 4.06 -16.03 12.50
N ASP A 55 3.48 -16.53 11.41
CA ASP A 55 2.99 -15.66 10.36
C ASP A 55 1.65 -15.02 10.76
N TYR A 56 1.70 -13.88 11.43
CA TYR A 56 0.52 -13.07 11.74
C TYR A 56 -0.03 -12.44 10.46
N HIS A 57 -1.32 -12.61 10.20
CA HIS A 57 -2.00 -12.09 9.00
C HIS A 57 -2.39 -10.60 9.08
N SER A 58 -2.06 -9.91 10.17
CA SER A 58 -2.25 -8.48 10.33
C SER A 58 -1.03 -7.76 9.76
N PHE A 59 -1.17 -7.23 8.55
CA PHE A 59 -0.13 -6.43 7.91
C PHE A 59 -0.70 -5.13 7.36
N ARG A 60 0.09 -4.07 7.44
CA ARG A 60 -0.06 -2.89 6.58
C ARG A 60 0.51 -3.19 5.20
N ILE A 61 -0.20 -2.79 4.14
CA ILE A 61 0.28 -2.89 2.76
C ILE A 61 0.71 -1.51 2.27
N ILE A 62 1.90 -1.45 1.68
CA ILE A 62 2.41 -0.26 1.02
C ILE A 62 2.86 -0.63 -0.37
N HIS A 63 2.37 0.09 -1.36
CA HIS A 63 2.86 0.02 -2.73
C HIS A 63 3.79 1.19 -2.98
N TRP A 64 5.07 0.90 -3.17
CA TRP A 64 6.09 1.84 -3.63
C TRP A 64 6.08 1.87 -5.17
N GLY A 65 5.17 2.68 -5.69
CA GLY A 65 4.79 2.72 -7.10
C GLY A 65 3.58 1.82 -7.38
N PRO A 66 2.72 2.18 -8.34
CA PRO A 66 1.57 1.36 -8.72
C PRO A 66 1.99 0.10 -9.47
N PRO A 67 1.30 -1.03 -9.29
CA PRO A 67 1.49 -2.19 -10.17
C PRO A 67 1.07 -1.86 -11.62
N THR A 68 1.36 -2.77 -12.53
CA THR A 68 1.06 -2.60 -13.96
C THR A 68 -0.43 -2.65 -14.29
N ASP A 69 -1.20 -3.40 -13.50
CA ASP A 69 -2.60 -3.71 -13.71
C ASP A 69 -3.41 -3.64 -12.40
N ILE A 70 -4.73 -3.53 -12.53
CA ILE A 70 -5.62 -3.33 -11.39
C ILE A 70 -5.81 -4.61 -10.57
N GLU A 71 -5.78 -5.77 -11.23
CA GLU A 71 -5.95 -7.10 -10.64
C GLU A 71 -4.80 -7.41 -9.67
N SER A 72 -3.56 -7.11 -10.06
CA SER A 72 -2.38 -7.22 -9.19
C SER A 72 -2.55 -6.37 -7.95
N TYR A 73 -3.00 -5.11 -8.10
CA TYR A 73 -3.25 -4.23 -6.96
C TYR A 73 -4.29 -4.84 -5.99
N ILE A 74 -5.39 -5.37 -6.51
CA ILE A 74 -6.45 -6.01 -5.71
C ILE A 74 -5.89 -7.24 -4.97
N GLN A 75 -5.15 -8.12 -5.65
CA GLN A 75 -4.60 -9.34 -5.05
C GLN A 75 -3.55 -9.03 -3.98
N GLU A 76 -2.68 -8.05 -4.23
CA GLU A 76 -1.62 -7.65 -3.31
C GLU A 76 -2.18 -6.98 -2.05
N THR A 77 -3.12 -6.05 -2.21
CA THR A 77 -3.79 -5.41 -1.07
C THR A 77 -4.66 -6.39 -0.28
N GLY A 78 -5.28 -7.38 -0.94
CA GLY A 78 -6.06 -8.45 -0.32
C GLY A 78 -5.25 -9.45 0.53
N ARG A 79 -3.93 -9.27 0.68
CA ARG A 79 -3.11 -10.05 1.63
C ARG A 79 -3.27 -9.59 3.07
N ALA A 80 -3.71 -8.36 3.30
CA ALA A 80 -3.96 -7.83 4.63
C ALA A 80 -5.40 -8.10 5.11
N GLY A 81 -5.62 -8.02 6.43
CA GLY A 81 -6.96 -8.10 7.03
C GLY A 81 -7.62 -9.49 6.99
N ARG A 82 -6.86 -10.58 6.79
CA ARG A 82 -7.41 -11.95 6.78
C ARG A 82 -7.85 -12.46 8.16
N ASP A 83 -7.45 -11.75 9.22
CA ASP A 83 -7.90 -11.98 10.58
C ASP A 83 -9.25 -11.30 10.89
N GLY A 84 -9.86 -10.63 9.89
CA GLY A 84 -11.12 -9.89 10.02
C GLY A 84 -10.97 -8.53 10.69
N LYS A 85 -9.76 -8.11 11.07
CA LYS A 85 -9.51 -6.79 11.63
C LYS A 85 -9.30 -5.77 10.52
N THR A 86 -9.51 -4.49 10.85
CA THR A 86 -9.19 -3.39 9.95
C THR A 86 -7.71 -3.40 9.62
N ALA A 87 -7.40 -3.29 8.32
CA ALA A 87 -6.04 -3.15 7.83
C ALA A 87 -5.94 -1.97 6.86
N GLN A 88 -4.73 -1.45 6.68
CA GLN A 88 -4.46 -0.30 5.83
C GLN A 88 -3.68 -0.71 4.58
N ALA A 89 -4.11 -0.20 3.43
CA ALA A 89 -3.36 -0.27 2.18
C ALA A 89 -3.10 1.16 1.67
N GLN A 90 -1.85 1.46 1.33
CA GLN A 90 -1.44 2.75 0.79
C GLN A 90 -0.69 2.59 -0.52
N LEU A 91 -1.10 3.38 -1.51
CA LEU A 91 -0.44 3.43 -2.81
C LEU A 91 0.32 4.74 -2.96
N LEU A 92 1.64 4.66 -2.98
CA LEU A 92 2.53 5.81 -3.15
C LEU A 92 2.97 5.87 -4.61
N TYR A 93 2.77 7.02 -5.25
CA TYR A 93 3.15 7.20 -6.64
C TYR A 93 3.47 8.65 -6.96
N SER A 94 4.18 8.83 -8.07
CA SER A 94 4.47 10.09 -8.72
C SER A 94 3.73 10.20 -10.04
N LYS A 95 3.69 11.41 -10.61
CA LYS A 95 3.20 11.60 -11.98
C LYS A 95 4.02 10.80 -13.01
N TRP A 96 5.29 10.54 -12.72
CA TRP A 96 6.17 9.78 -13.60
C TRP A 96 5.82 8.28 -13.56
N ASP A 97 5.52 7.75 -12.37
CA ASP A 97 5.19 6.34 -12.18
C ASP A 97 3.90 5.95 -12.90
N ILE A 98 2.94 6.88 -13.01
CA ILE A 98 1.68 6.65 -13.75
C ILE A 98 1.75 7.02 -15.24
N SER A 99 2.95 7.33 -15.75
CA SER A 99 3.19 7.68 -17.16
C SER A 99 3.92 6.59 -17.95
N PHE A 100 4.23 5.46 -17.31
CA PHE A 100 4.89 4.33 -17.97
C PHE A 100 4.00 3.71 -19.05
N SER A 101 4.58 3.49 -20.23
CA SER A 101 3.85 2.99 -21.41
C SER A 101 3.27 1.58 -21.28
N PHE A 102 3.76 0.78 -20.31
CA PHE A 102 3.29 -0.59 -20.07
C PHE A 102 2.25 -0.67 -18.94
N MET A 103 1.84 0.46 -18.38
CA MET A 103 0.82 0.52 -17.35
C MET A 103 -0.57 0.51 -17.97
N GLU A 104 -1.49 -0.25 -17.39
CA GLU A 104 -2.89 -0.21 -17.81
C GLU A 104 -3.56 1.13 -17.48
N ASP A 105 -4.42 1.60 -18.39
CA ASP A 105 -5.19 2.82 -18.18
C ASP A 105 -6.06 2.76 -16.92
N LYS A 106 -6.50 1.55 -16.52
CA LYS A 106 -7.31 1.34 -15.32
C LYS A 106 -6.57 1.73 -14.04
N ILE A 107 -5.33 1.28 -13.84
CA ILE A 107 -4.56 1.62 -12.62
C ILE A 107 -4.11 3.07 -12.64
N ALA A 108 -3.77 3.63 -13.81
CA ALA A 108 -3.47 5.06 -13.94
C ALA A 108 -4.69 5.93 -13.62
N SER A 109 -5.88 5.53 -14.05
CA SER A 109 -7.14 6.20 -13.73
C SER A 109 -7.49 6.06 -12.25
N TYR A 110 -7.28 4.88 -11.66
CA TYR A 110 -7.44 4.66 -10.22
C TYR A 110 -6.56 5.61 -9.41
N CYS A 111 -5.29 5.78 -9.78
CA CYS A 111 -4.40 6.72 -9.12
C CYS A 111 -4.93 8.16 -9.23
N LYS A 112 -5.37 8.59 -10.41
CA LYS A 112 -5.86 9.95 -10.66
C LYS A 112 -7.25 10.24 -10.07
N ASN A 113 -7.97 9.23 -9.60
CA ASN A 113 -9.30 9.40 -9.00
C ASN A 113 -9.24 10.19 -7.69
N THR A 114 -10.10 11.20 -7.57
CA THR A 114 -10.21 12.09 -6.40
C THR A 114 -11.63 12.22 -5.84
N ASN A 115 -12.63 11.59 -6.47
CA ASN A 115 -14.04 11.84 -6.15
C ASN A 115 -14.91 10.59 -6.04
N LEU A 116 -14.45 9.44 -6.56
CA LEU A 116 -15.18 8.17 -6.43
C LEU A 116 -14.57 7.32 -5.31
N CYS A 117 -15.41 6.53 -4.62
CA CYS A 117 -14.91 5.60 -3.62
C CYS A 117 -13.87 4.65 -4.21
N ARG A 118 -12.75 4.41 -3.51
CA ARG A 118 -11.70 3.49 -3.97
C ARG A 118 -12.23 2.08 -4.27
N ARG A 119 -13.12 1.54 -3.41
CA ARG A 119 -13.73 0.21 -3.61
C ARG A 119 -14.62 0.18 -4.84
N GLU A 120 -15.38 1.24 -5.07
CA GLU A 120 -16.25 1.33 -6.24
C GLU A 120 -15.43 1.27 -7.54
N VAL A 121 -14.33 2.02 -7.62
CA VAL A 121 -13.45 2.00 -8.79
C VAL A 121 -12.74 0.65 -8.95
N LEU A 122 -12.24 0.06 -7.86
CA LEU A 122 -11.53 -1.22 -7.90
C LEU A 122 -12.42 -2.38 -8.32
N PHE A 123 -13.65 -2.40 -7.82
CA PHE A 123 -14.53 -3.55 -7.97
C PHE A 123 -15.65 -3.34 -8.99
N LYS A 124 -15.65 -2.23 -9.74
CA LYS A 124 -16.70 -1.91 -10.74
C LYS A 124 -16.94 -3.00 -11.77
N ASP A 125 -15.88 -3.71 -12.16
CA ASP A 125 -15.91 -4.74 -13.21
C ASP A 125 -16.20 -6.15 -12.63
N PHE A 126 -16.34 -6.25 -11.30
CA PHE A 126 -16.66 -7.48 -10.59
C PHE A 126 -18.10 -7.43 -10.10
N GLU A 127 -18.75 -8.59 -9.94
CA GLU A 127 -20.09 -8.71 -9.32
C GLU A 127 -20.07 -8.44 -7.80
N TYR A 128 -19.32 -7.43 -7.36
CA TYR A 128 -19.05 -7.10 -5.96
C TYR A 128 -20.16 -6.23 -5.32
N LEU A 129 -21.29 -6.07 -6.01
CA LEU A 129 -22.30 -5.06 -5.69
C LEU A 129 -23.10 -5.31 -4.39
N PHE A 130 -22.86 -6.42 -3.67
CA PHE A 130 -23.75 -6.87 -2.60
C PHE A 130 -23.10 -7.15 -1.23
N GLN A 131 -21.83 -6.79 -1.00
CA GLN A 131 -21.24 -6.91 0.34
C GLN A 131 -21.31 -5.61 1.13
N GLU A 132 -21.56 -5.72 2.44
CA GLU A 132 -21.44 -4.60 3.36
C GLU A 132 -20.03 -3.99 3.27
N ARG A 133 -19.97 -2.68 3.02
CA ARG A 133 -18.70 -1.95 3.00
C ARG A 133 -18.57 -1.06 4.23
N PRO A 134 -17.35 -0.83 4.74
CA PRO A 134 -17.11 0.18 5.77
C PRO A 134 -17.57 1.57 5.28
N VAL A 135 -17.93 2.44 6.23
CA VAL A 135 -18.35 3.82 5.96
C VAL A 135 -17.31 4.83 6.41
N GLY A 136 -17.30 6.00 5.76
CA GLY A 136 -16.46 7.13 6.16
C GLY A 136 -14.95 6.83 6.13
N PRO A 137 -14.20 7.24 7.17
CA PRO A 137 -12.74 7.05 7.24
C PRO A 137 -12.26 5.59 7.27
N LEU A 138 -13.13 4.66 7.66
CA LEU A 138 -12.79 3.22 7.65
C LEU A 138 -12.89 2.62 6.23
N CYS A 139 -13.46 3.35 5.28
CA CYS A 139 -13.56 2.93 3.89
C CYS A 139 -12.29 3.28 3.11
N CYS A 140 -12.10 4.55 2.77
CA CYS A 140 -10.94 5.02 2.00
C CYS A 140 -10.71 6.52 2.22
N ASP A 141 -9.61 7.03 1.67
CA ASP A 141 -9.21 8.43 1.68
C ASP A 141 -10.31 9.37 1.17
N ILE A 142 -10.98 9.01 0.08
CA ILE A 142 -12.03 9.85 -0.53
C ILE A 142 -13.31 9.85 0.33
N CYS A 143 -13.72 8.68 0.83
CA CYS A 143 -14.87 8.55 1.72
C CYS A 143 -14.64 9.16 3.11
N ALA A 144 -13.39 9.38 3.51
CA ALA A 144 -13.07 10.03 4.78
C ALA A 144 -13.37 11.54 4.78
N ILE A 145 -13.41 12.15 3.59
CA ILE A 145 -13.57 13.59 3.38
C ILE A 145 -15.02 13.94 3.00
N THR A 146 -15.81 12.92 2.63
CA THR A 146 -17.23 13.06 2.24
C THR A 146 -18.12 12.80 3.44
#